data_AF-A0A968JPJ1-F1
#
_entry.id   AF-A0A968JPJ1-F1
#
_cell.length_a   1.000
_cell.length_b   1.000
_cell.length_c   1.000
_cell.angle_alpha   90.00
_cell.angle_beta   90.00
_cell.angle_gamma   90.00
#
_symmetry.space_group_name_H-M   'P 1'
#
loop_
_entity.id
_entity.type
_entity.pdbx_description
1 polymer ?
#
loop_
_entity_poly.entity_id
_entity_poly.type
_entity_poly.pdbx_seq_one_letter_code
_entity_poly.pdbx_strand_id
1 'polypeptide(L)'
;MLRTPVLFLVFNRPEPTQRVFERIREARPKQLFIAADGPREGKEGEKEKTEAVRKFILNAVDWDCEVKTLFREKNLGCGQAVSQAITWFFEHVPKASSSKTIPCPI
;
A
#
# COMPACT_ATOMS: atom_id res chain seq x y z
N MET A 1 15.08 -10.71 -0.87
CA MET A 1 15.07 -9.24 -0.98
C MET A 1 14.61 -8.87 -2.38
N LEU A 2 13.38 -8.37 -2.47
CA LEU A 2 12.73 -8.03 -3.74
C LEU A 2 13.19 -6.66 -4.22
N ARG A 3 13.68 -6.58 -5.46
CA ARG A 3 14.14 -5.30 -6.07
C ARG A 3 12.97 -4.48 -6.63
N THR A 4 11.88 -5.14 -6.98
CA THR A 4 10.67 -4.49 -7.49
C THR A 4 9.95 -3.75 -6.36
N PRO A 5 9.61 -2.46 -6.54
CA PRO A 5 8.79 -1.73 -5.57
C PRO A 5 7.42 -2.38 -5.39
N VAL A 6 6.93 -2.40 -4.15
CA VAL A 6 5.62 -2.98 -3.81
C VAL A 6 4.67 -1.87 -3.36
N LEU A 7 3.48 -1.81 -3.96
CA LEU A 7 2.37 -0.98 -3.48
C LEU A 7 1.41 -1.83 -2.65
N PHE A 8 1.18 -1.43 -1.41
CA PHE A 8 0.27 -2.07 -0.48
C PHE A 8 -0.89 -1.13 -0.15
N LEU A 9 -2.08 -1.49 -0.64
CA LEU A 9 -3.31 -0.73 -0.45
C LEU A 9 -4.05 -1.28 0.76
N VAL A 10 -4.32 -0.43 1.75
CA VAL A 10 -4.92 -0.85 3.02
C VAL A 10 -6.04 0.09 3.47
N PHE A 11 -6.89 -0.40 4.39
CA PHE A 11 -7.98 0.39 4.95
C PHE A 11 -8.21 0.02 6.43
N ASN A 12 -9.32 -0.66 6.78
CA ASN A 12 -9.78 -0.87 8.15
C ASN A 12 -9.92 -2.35 8.54
N ARG A 13 -9.16 -3.26 7.92
CA ARG A 13 -9.22 -4.71 8.16
C ARG A 13 -7.90 -5.24 8.76
N PRO A 14 -7.68 -5.12 10.08
CA PRO A 14 -6.42 -5.49 10.72
C PRO A 14 -5.95 -6.92 10.43
N GLU A 15 -6.81 -7.92 10.63
CA GLU A 15 -6.44 -9.34 10.51
C GLU A 15 -6.01 -9.73 9.07
N PRO A 16 -6.79 -9.46 8.00
CA PRO A 16 -6.30 -9.69 6.64
C PRO A 16 -5.04 -8.90 6.29
N THR A 17 -4.95 -7.64 6.74
CA THR A 17 -3.78 -6.81 6.50
C THR A 17 -2.53 -7.44 7.11
N GLN A 18 -2.60 -7.95 8.34
CA GLN A 18 -1.48 -8.64 8.98
C GLN A 18 -1.02 -9.85 8.16
N ARG A 19 -1.95 -10.71 7.74
CA ARG A 19 -1.64 -11.91 6.94
C ARG A 19 -0.94 -11.58 5.62
N VAL A 20 -1.40 -10.54 4.92
CA VAL A 20 -0.76 -10.10 3.67
C VAL A 20 0.58 -9.44 3.94
N PHE A 21 0.67 -8.63 4.99
CA PHE A 21 1.91 -7.95 5.35
C PHE A 21 3.03 -8.94 5.71
N GLU A 22 2.74 -10.05 6.39
CA GLU A 22 3.75 -11.08 6.67
C GLU A 22 4.39 -11.62 5.38
N ARG A 23 3.61 -11.77 4.29
CA ARG A 23 4.18 -12.17 2.98
C ARG A 23 5.04 -11.10 2.34
N ILE A 24 4.67 -9.84 2.51
CA ILE A 24 5.49 -8.70 2.07
C ILE A 24 6.80 -8.67 2.87
N ARG A 25 6.73 -8.89 4.18
CA ARG A 25 7.88 -8.97 5.08
C ARG A 25 8.81 -10.13 4.75
N GLU A 26 8.28 -11.31 4.41
CA GLU A 26 9.07 -12.44 3.89
C GLU A 26 9.83 -12.08 2.61
N ALA A 27 9.19 -11.35 1.69
CA ALA A 27 9.80 -10.93 0.43
C ALA A 27 10.90 -9.87 0.61
N ARG A 28 10.82 -9.07 1.69
CA ARG A 28 11.73 -7.96 2.03
C ARG A 28 11.95 -7.03 0.84
N PRO A 29 10.93 -6.29 0.37
CA PRO A 29 11.11 -5.33 -0.71
C PRO A 29 12.03 -4.20 -0.30
N LYS A 30 12.86 -3.71 -1.22
CA LYS A 30 13.69 -2.51 -0.98
C LYS A 30 12.85 -1.25 -0.84
N GLN A 31 11.72 -1.18 -1.54
CA GLN A 31 10.81 -0.04 -1.54
C GLN A 31 9.39 -0.53 -1.29
N LEU A 32 8.78 -0.02 -0.23
CA LEU A 32 7.40 -0.35 0.16
C LEU A 32 6.56 0.92 0.20
N PHE A 33 5.55 0.97 -0.65
CA PHE A 33 4.59 2.05 -0.73
C PHE A 33 3.31 1.62 -0.04
N ILE A 34 2.87 2.38 0.96
CA ILE A 34 1.67 2.07 1.73
C ILE A 34 0.65 3.17 1.48
N ALA A 35 -0.44 2.85 0.79
CA ALA A 35 -1.55 3.79 0.65
C ALA A 35 -2.73 3.33 1.51
N ALA A 36 -3.14 4.18 2.44
CA ALA A 36 -4.25 3.90 3.34
C ALA A 36 -5.36 4.94 3.15
N ASP A 37 -6.58 4.47 2.85
CA ASP A 37 -7.74 5.35 2.79
C ASP A 37 -8.14 5.83 4.20
N GLY A 38 -8.87 6.93 4.29
CA GLY A 38 -9.36 7.48 5.55
C GLY A 38 -10.63 6.78 6.04
N PRO A 39 -10.94 6.85 7.36
CA PRO A 39 -12.20 6.34 7.90
C PRO A 39 -13.40 7.03 7.23
N ARG A 40 -14.54 6.33 7.16
CA ARG A 40 -15.80 6.90 6.69
C ARG A 40 -16.40 7.75 7.80
N GLU A 41 -16.85 8.95 7.46
CA GLU A 41 -17.54 9.83 8.40
C GLU A 41 -18.80 9.14 8.94
N GLY A 42 -19.05 9.27 10.24
CA GLY A 42 -20.22 8.70 10.91
C GLY A 42 -20.19 7.19 11.18
N LYS A 43 -19.09 6.48 10.88
CA LYS A 43 -18.92 5.08 11.29
C LYS A 43 -18.02 4.93 12.51
N GLU A 44 -18.65 4.65 13.64
CA GLU A 44 -17.97 4.37 14.90
C GLU A 44 -17.00 3.19 14.77
N GLY A 45 -15.82 3.29 15.39
CA GLY A 45 -14.81 2.24 15.36
C GLY A 45 -13.96 2.18 14.07
N GLU A 46 -14.32 2.87 12.98
CA GLU A 46 -13.51 2.85 11.76
C GLU A 46 -12.20 3.62 11.92
N LYS A 47 -12.21 4.75 12.64
CA LYS A 47 -11.01 5.55 12.90
C LYS A 47 -9.97 4.72 13.63
N GLU A 48 -10.35 4.07 14.71
CA GLU A 48 -9.51 3.21 15.54
C GLU A 48 -8.95 2.05 14.71
N LYS A 49 -9.76 1.39 13.88
CA LYS A 49 -9.31 0.30 13.01
C LYS A 49 -8.32 0.77 11.94
N THR A 50 -8.58 1.89 11.29
CA THR A 50 -7.66 2.46 10.27
C THR A 50 -6.33 2.88 10.89
N GLU A 51 -6.35 3.49 12.08
CA GLU A 51 -5.14 3.84 12.82
C GLU A 51 -4.37 2.60 13.29
N ALA A 52 -5.06 1.57 13.79
CA ALA A 52 -4.45 0.31 14.20
C ALA A 52 -3.72 -0.37 13.02
N VAL A 53 -4.35 -0.40 11.84
CA VAL A 53 -3.75 -0.89 10.60
C VAL A 53 -2.48 -0.10 10.25
N ARG A 54 -2.55 1.24 10.24
CA ARG A 54 -1.40 2.10 9.90
C ARG A 54 -0.24 1.89 10.87
N LYS A 55 -0.52 1.89 12.18
CA LYS A 55 0.48 1.68 13.24
C LYS A 55 1.12 0.30 13.15
N PHE A 56 0.32 -0.76 12.94
CA PHE A 56 0.83 -2.11 12.77
C PHE A 56 1.87 -2.19 11.64
N ILE A 57 1.50 -1.71 10.44
CA ILE A 57 2.38 -1.81 9.26
C ILE A 57 3.68 -1.04 9.49
N LEU A 58 3.59 0.21 9.98
CA LEU A 58 4.77 1.06 10.19
C LEU A 58 5.74 0.47 11.23
N ASN A 59 5.23 -0.14 12.29
CA ASN A 59 6.05 -0.73 13.34
C ASN A 59 6.60 -2.11 12.97
N ALA A 60 6.00 -2.79 11.99
CA ALA A 60 6.37 -4.15 11.61
C ALA A 60 7.39 -4.21 10.47
N VAL A 61 7.79 -3.07 9.89
CA VAL A 61 8.90 -3.00 8.93
C VAL A 61 10.22 -3.04 9.71
N ASP A 62 10.86 -4.21 9.71
CA ASP A 62 12.09 -4.49 10.48
C ASP A 62 13.32 -4.83 9.62
N TRP A 63 13.28 -4.47 8.32
CA TRP A 63 14.38 -4.68 7.38
C TRP A 63 14.74 -3.36 6.67
N ASP A 64 15.89 -3.34 5.99
CA ASP A 64 16.32 -2.20 5.17
C ASP A 64 15.34 -1.98 4.02
N CYS A 65 14.42 -1.02 4.23
CA CYS A 65 13.29 -0.74 3.37
C CYS A 65 13.03 0.77 3.32
N GLU A 66 13.00 1.33 2.12
CA GLU A 66 12.50 2.69 1.89
C GLU A 66 10.97 2.64 1.91
N VAL A 67 10.38 3.13 3.01
CA VAL A 67 8.93 3.19 3.18
C VAL A 67 8.40 4.55 2.76
N LYS A 68 7.40 4.55 1.87
CA LYS A 68 6.64 5.75 1.47
C LYS A 68 5.17 5.56 1.82
N THR A 69 4.55 6.59 2.39
CA THR A 69 3.17 6.51 2.87
C THR A 69 2.28 7.55 2.21
N LEU A 70 1.08 7.13 1.82
CA LEU A 70 -0.02 7.99 1.41
C LEU A 70 -1.23 7.70 2.30
N PHE A 71 -1.41 8.49 3.36
CA PHE A 71 -2.54 8.32 4.28
C PHE A 71 -3.55 9.43 4.06
N ARG A 72 -4.80 9.04 3.83
CA ARG A 72 -5.91 9.99 3.69
C ARG A 72 -6.63 10.18 5.01
N GLU A 73 -7.14 11.38 5.24
CA GLU A 73 -7.97 11.70 6.40
C GLU A 73 -9.41 11.23 6.23
N LYS A 74 -9.93 11.26 4.99
CA LYS A 74 -11.30 10.88 4.65
C LYS A 74 -11.33 9.72 3.68
N ASN A 75 -12.38 8.92 3.75
CA ASN A 75 -12.63 7.85 2.80
C ASN A 75 -13.01 8.45 1.43
N LEU A 76 -12.19 8.22 0.40
CA LEU A 76 -12.53 8.59 -0.98
C LEU A 76 -13.24 7.44 -1.72
N GLY A 77 -13.35 6.27 -1.11
CA GLY A 77 -13.97 5.09 -1.69
C GLY A 77 -13.06 4.35 -2.67
N CYS A 78 -13.40 3.09 -2.96
CA CYS A 78 -12.51 2.15 -3.65
C CYS A 78 -12.00 2.66 -5.02
N GLY A 79 -12.86 3.27 -5.84
CA GLY A 79 -12.47 3.71 -7.19
C GLY A 79 -11.43 4.82 -7.19
N GLN A 80 -11.76 5.96 -6.58
CA GLN A 80 -10.87 7.12 -6.54
C GLN A 80 -9.63 6.86 -5.69
N ALA A 81 -9.79 6.16 -4.56
CA ALA A 81 -8.70 5.91 -3.64
C ALA A 81 -7.58 5.08 -4.28
N VAL A 82 -7.96 4.03 -5.02
CA VAL A 82 -7.03 3.11 -5.70
C VAL A 82 -6.38 3.80 -6.89
N SER A 83 -7.16 4.46 -7.75
CA SER A 83 -6.62 5.12 -8.95
C SER A 83 -5.54 6.15 -8.60
N GLN A 84 -5.84 7.03 -7.63
CA GLN A 84 -4.86 8.01 -7.15
C GLN A 84 -3.65 7.36 -6.47
N ALA A 85 -3.83 6.26 -5.73
CA ALA A 85 -2.71 5.57 -5.10
C ALA A 85 -1.77 4.94 -6.14
N ILE A 86 -2.31 4.43 -7.24
CA ILE A 86 -1.52 3.90 -8.37
C ILE A 86 -0.76 5.05 -9.07
N THR A 87 -1.43 6.17 -9.35
CA THR A 87 -0.78 7.35 -9.93
C THR A 87 0.37 7.83 -9.05
N TRP A 88 0.09 8.04 -7.76
CA TRP A 88 1.08 8.45 -6.77
C TRP A 88 2.27 7.48 -6.71
N PHE A 89 2.01 6.17 -6.75
CA PHE A 89 3.06 5.16 -6.78
C PHE A 89 3.99 5.33 -7.99
N PHE A 90 3.45 5.48 -9.20
CA PHE A 90 4.25 5.65 -10.41
C PHE A 90 4.99 6.99 -10.51
N GLU A 91 4.52 8.04 -9.82
CA GLU A 91 5.26 9.31 -9.71
C GLU A 91 6.55 9.17 -8.89
N HIS A 92 6.56 8.24 -7.93
CA HIS A 92 7.65 8.08 -6.96
C HIS A 92 8.57 6.90 -7.26
N VAL A 93 8.14 5.98 -8.12
CA VAL A 93 9.00 4.93 -8.68
C VAL A 93 9.76 5.52 -9.86
N PRO A 94 11.10 5.66 -9.81
CA PRO A 94 11.87 6.09 -10.96
C PRO A 94 11.56 5.16 -12.13
N LYS A 95 11.13 5.73 -13.28
CA LYS A 95 10.73 5.01 -14.49
C LYS A 95 11.50 3.70 -14.62
N ALA A 96 10.82 2.58 -14.35
CA ALA A 96 11.23 1.32 -14.95
C ALA A 96 11.25 1.60 -16.46
N SER A 97 12.42 1.48 -17.09
CA SER A 97 12.54 1.71 -18.52
C SER A 97 11.44 0.93 -19.24
N SER A 98 10.68 1.67 -20.03
CA SER A 98 9.75 1.19 -21.04
C SER A 98 10.28 -0.03 -21.82
N SER A 99 9.34 -0.89 -22.25
CA SER A 99 9.47 -2.06 -23.11
C SER A 99 9.80 -3.40 -22.44
N LYS A 100 8.73 -4.10 -22.04
CA LYS A 100 8.44 -5.43 -22.60
C LYS A 100 6.93 -5.53 -22.81
N THR A 101 6.46 -5.00 -23.93
CA THR A 101 5.24 -5.51 -24.57
C THR A 101 5.45 -7.00 -24.77
N ILE A 102 4.73 -7.83 -24.04
CA ILE A 102 4.58 -9.24 -24.38
C ILE A 102 3.52 -9.21 -25.49
N PRO A 103 3.87 -9.42 -26.77
CA PRO A 103 2.85 -9.52 -27.80
C PRO A 103 1.97 -10.73 -27.46
N CYS A 104 0.66 -10.49 -27.41
CA CYS A 104 -0.33 -11.55 -27.32
C CYS A 104 -0.25 -12.34 -28.64
N PRO A 105 0.00 -13.66 -28.62
CA PRO A 105 -0.13 -14.46 -29.83
C PRO A 105 -1.62 -14.55 -30.15
N ILE A 106 -2.03 -13.93 -31.27
CA ILE A 106 -3.26 -14.28 -31.98
C ILE A 106 -2.92 -15.43 -32.92
#